data_AF-X0ILS3-F1
#
_entry.id   AF-X0ILS3-F1
#
_cell.length_a   1.000
_cell.length_b   1.000
_cell.length_c   1.000
_cell.angle_alpha   90.00
_cell.angle_beta   90.00
_cell.angle_gamma   90.00
#
_symmetry.space_group_name_H-M   'P 1'
#
loop_
_entity.id
_entity.type
_entity.pdbx_description
1 polymer ?
#
loop_
_entity_poly.entity_id
_entity_poly.type
_entity_poly.pdbx_seq_one_letter_code
_entity_poly.pdbx_strand_id
1 'polypeptide(L)'
;MSGSSIHRGCGNPPVGFFSKFDPKLVPGHDRARQRTHEATWIKLAEAVPKDEKDWRLARHKHAFSTPADMVKTLEDLLDGEKKSQLYKTVYLASRYVILRGGSSHREAVYTELRKCLGNEELKEEMLDIYMKAVVMFVKVLDDLFLKGLLHRAFELVLYIPIQISHLRLYGPNQERFVTYLSIQKPPVEIQGSLLLSIPFLVHRLFPELSLTSIQNAFGTTIHSPAEYRIFERALQGLNMLPRLPSRPIEVLNIPQSLLSDIPELATKLRGYNPMLPLYVPPSTQMHCCQWPDDKDRLTGVLWEILTSQNLLNKGDHRLSKRYAVHHDEGRLPTPDNHVQVLIPVIDSTVAESQVSLDPAVHDRKWRHRWEAGQWILMQPGTSLLPEQPVEYLALLFLISSTDPVRRTVVGP
;
A
#
# COMPACT_ATOMS: atom_id res chain seq x y z
N MET A 1 21.28 -57.81 77.27
CA MET A 1 21.47 -56.36 77.41
C MET A 1 20.08 -55.71 77.45
N SER A 2 19.87 -54.86 78.46
CA SER A 2 18.67 -54.10 78.87
C SER A 2 17.83 -53.49 77.73
N GLY A 3 16.51 -53.22 77.81
CA GLY A 3 15.50 -53.28 78.88
C GLY A 3 14.41 -52.20 78.64
N SER A 4 13.11 -52.56 78.81
CA SER A 4 11.91 -51.75 79.17
C SER A 4 11.43 -50.61 78.24
N SER A 5 10.21 -50.63 77.66
CA SER A 5 8.82 -50.40 78.16
C SER A 5 8.38 -48.92 78.23
N ILE A 6 7.14 -48.63 77.76
CA ILE A 6 6.05 -47.86 78.45
C ILE A 6 4.90 -47.54 77.47
N HIS A 7 3.69 -47.64 78.03
CA HIS A 7 2.37 -47.39 77.46
C HIS A 7 1.84 -45.98 77.81
N ARG A 8 0.82 -45.54 77.05
CA ARG A 8 -0.29 -44.57 77.34
C ARG A 8 -0.08 -43.06 77.16
N GLY A 9 -1.07 -42.47 76.49
CA GLY A 9 -1.48 -41.08 76.64
C GLY A 9 -2.55 -40.65 75.62
N CYS A 10 -3.81 -40.58 76.05
CA CYS A 10 -4.94 -40.00 75.29
C CYS A 10 -4.82 -38.48 75.14
N GLY A 11 -5.35 -37.92 74.04
CA GLY A 11 -5.62 -36.48 73.89
C GLY A 11 -6.22 -36.13 72.53
N ASN A 12 -7.46 -35.64 72.53
CA ASN A 12 -8.27 -35.22 71.37
C ASN A 12 -7.94 -33.74 70.94
N PRO A 13 -8.49 -33.22 69.81
CA PRO A 13 -7.78 -32.46 68.77
C PRO A 13 -7.90 -30.92 68.85
N PRO A 14 -7.40 -30.20 67.82
CA PRO A 14 -8.31 -29.28 67.13
C PRO A 14 -8.22 -29.26 65.59
N VAL A 15 -9.39 -29.43 64.99
CA VAL A 15 -10.05 -28.62 63.93
C VAL A 15 -9.21 -27.99 62.80
N GLY A 16 -9.54 -28.42 61.58
CA GLY A 16 -9.48 -27.62 60.35
C GLY A 16 -8.58 -28.23 59.26
N PHE A 17 -9.00 -28.44 58.00
CA PHE A 17 -10.28 -28.35 57.32
C PHE A 17 -10.01 -28.98 55.93
N PHE A 18 -10.93 -29.82 55.47
CA PHE A 18 -11.26 -30.17 54.08
C PHE A 18 -10.46 -31.23 53.31
N SER A 19 -11.08 -32.41 53.34
CA SER A 19 -10.96 -33.55 52.43
C SER A 19 -10.98 -33.16 50.95
N LYS A 20 -10.07 -33.79 50.21
CA LYS A 20 -10.03 -33.84 48.75
C LYS A 20 -11.37 -34.31 48.21
N PHE A 21 -12.05 -33.45 47.45
CA PHE A 21 -13.12 -33.86 46.55
C PHE A 21 -12.49 -34.34 45.25
N ASP A 22 -12.82 -35.58 44.89
CA ASP A 22 -12.49 -36.20 43.61
C ASP A 22 -13.78 -36.20 42.77
N PRO A 23 -13.95 -35.27 41.81
CA PRO A 23 -15.12 -35.24 40.96
C PRO A 23 -14.86 -36.09 39.73
N LYS A 24 -15.58 -37.22 39.69
CA LYS A 24 -15.83 -38.04 38.51
C LYS A 24 -15.96 -37.18 37.25
N LEU A 25 -15.15 -37.51 36.25
CA LEU A 25 -15.20 -37.02 34.87
C LEU A 25 -16.63 -37.01 34.34
N VAL A 26 -17.23 -35.84 34.24
CA VAL A 26 -18.39 -35.56 33.39
C VAL A 26 -17.85 -35.16 32.01
N PRO A 27 -18.10 -35.92 30.93
CA PRO A 27 -17.68 -35.51 29.60
C PRO A 27 -18.72 -34.52 29.05
N GLY A 28 -18.45 -33.23 29.19
CA GLY A 28 -19.28 -32.20 28.56
C GLY A 28 -18.97 -30.83 29.11
N HIS A 29 -18.66 -29.90 28.21
CA HIS A 29 -18.38 -28.49 28.48
C HIS A 29 -16.99 -28.20 29.07
N ASP A 30 -15.94 -28.33 28.26
CA ASP A 30 -14.79 -27.39 28.24
C ASP A 30 -13.75 -27.77 27.17
N ARG A 31 -14.23 -27.91 25.93
CA ARG A 31 -13.39 -27.65 24.77
C ARG A 31 -14.12 -26.67 23.90
N ALA A 32 -13.95 -25.39 24.21
CA ALA A 32 -14.06 -24.36 23.18
C ALA A 32 -13.18 -24.86 22.03
N ARG A 33 -13.80 -25.38 20.96
CA ARG A 33 -13.10 -25.79 19.75
C ARG A 33 -12.26 -24.58 19.34
N GLN A 34 -10.95 -24.66 19.52
CA GLN A 34 -10.03 -23.90 18.69
C GLN A 34 -10.38 -24.31 17.26
N ARG A 35 -11.27 -23.55 16.61
CA ARG A 35 -11.53 -23.70 15.19
C ARG A 35 -10.21 -23.31 14.55
N THR A 36 -9.40 -24.31 14.22
CA THR A 36 -8.19 -24.09 13.46
C THR A 36 -8.64 -23.48 12.14
N HIS A 37 -8.33 -22.19 11.93
CA HIS A 37 -8.61 -21.49 10.68
C HIS A 37 -7.75 -22.03 9.51
N GLU A 38 -7.07 -23.17 9.71
CA GLU A 38 -6.15 -23.82 8.79
C GLU A 38 -6.81 -24.14 7.45
N ALA A 39 -8.07 -24.58 7.45
CA ALA A 39 -8.80 -24.82 6.21
C ALA A 39 -8.93 -23.56 5.33
N THR A 40 -8.96 -22.36 5.92
CA THR A 40 -8.96 -21.10 5.17
C THR A 40 -7.60 -20.83 4.53
N TRP A 41 -6.52 -21.11 5.28
CA TRP A 41 -5.16 -20.95 4.79
C TRP A 41 -4.81 -21.96 3.70
N ILE A 42 -5.30 -23.20 3.80
CA ILE A 42 -5.19 -24.22 2.74
C ILE A 42 -5.88 -23.73 1.46
N LYS A 43 -7.12 -23.25 1.56
CA LYS A 43 -7.84 -22.69 0.39
C LYS A 43 -7.14 -21.48 -0.22
N LEU A 44 -6.51 -20.63 0.60
CA LEU A 44 -5.67 -19.55 0.10
C LEU A 44 -4.48 -20.10 -0.68
N ALA A 45 -3.75 -21.05 -0.11
CA ALA A 45 -2.56 -21.66 -0.73
C ALA A 45 -2.86 -22.38 -2.06
N GLU A 46 -4.06 -22.94 -2.20
CA GLU A 46 -4.55 -23.58 -3.43
C GLU A 46 -4.99 -22.57 -4.49
N ALA A 47 -5.47 -21.39 -4.06
CA ALA A 47 -6.02 -20.37 -4.97
C ALA A 47 -4.98 -19.38 -5.49
N VAL A 48 -3.89 -19.15 -4.74
CA VAL A 48 -2.84 -18.20 -5.11
C VAL A 48 -1.99 -18.74 -6.27
N PRO A 49 -1.88 -18.01 -7.39
CA PRO A 49 -0.97 -18.38 -8.48
C PRO A 49 0.50 -18.32 -8.05
N LYS A 50 1.28 -19.37 -8.34
CA LYS A 50 2.68 -19.49 -7.89
C LYS A 50 3.69 -19.17 -8.99
N ASP A 51 3.33 -19.48 -10.23
CA ASP A 51 4.16 -19.24 -11.39
C ASP A 51 3.37 -18.61 -12.55
N GLU A 52 4.08 -18.27 -13.63
CA GLU A 52 3.50 -17.63 -14.81
C GLU A 52 2.39 -18.46 -15.48
N LYS A 53 2.49 -19.79 -15.44
CA LYS A 53 1.46 -20.68 -16.00
C LYS A 53 0.20 -20.61 -15.16
N ASP A 54 0.33 -20.61 -13.83
CA ASP A 54 -0.79 -20.45 -12.91
C ASP A 54 -1.49 -19.11 -13.12
N TRP A 55 -0.74 -18.00 -13.28
CA TRP A 55 -1.32 -16.68 -13.54
C TRP A 55 -2.16 -16.66 -14.82
N ARG A 56 -1.67 -17.25 -15.90
CA ARG A 56 -2.41 -17.36 -17.17
C ARG A 56 -3.66 -18.23 -17.02
N LEU A 57 -3.55 -19.36 -16.32
CA LEU A 57 -4.67 -20.26 -16.08
C LEU A 57 -5.76 -19.60 -15.22
N ALA A 58 -5.36 -18.89 -14.16
CA ALA A 58 -6.27 -18.15 -13.30
C ALA A 58 -7.01 -17.07 -14.09
N ARG A 59 -6.30 -16.27 -14.90
CA ARG A 59 -6.94 -15.27 -15.76
C ARG A 59 -7.95 -15.89 -16.73
N HIS A 60 -7.60 -17.00 -17.37
CA HIS A 60 -8.53 -17.67 -18.28
C HIS A 60 -9.76 -18.20 -17.54
N LYS A 61 -9.56 -18.85 -16.38
CA LYS A 61 -10.64 -19.39 -15.56
C LYS A 61 -11.61 -18.31 -15.07
N HIS A 62 -11.10 -17.12 -14.78
CA HIS A 62 -11.85 -16.00 -14.26
C HIS A 62 -12.22 -14.96 -15.33
N ALA A 63 -12.16 -15.33 -16.62
CA ALA A 63 -12.51 -14.45 -17.76
C ALA A 63 -11.80 -13.08 -17.72
N PHE A 64 -10.53 -13.09 -17.32
CA PHE A 64 -9.69 -11.90 -17.14
C PHE A 64 -8.46 -11.90 -18.07
N SER A 65 -8.61 -12.53 -19.24
CA SER A 65 -7.54 -12.71 -20.23
C SER A 65 -7.64 -11.78 -21.44
N THR A 66 -8.84 -11.32 -21.81
CA THR A 66 -9.07 -10.44 -22.96
C THR A 66 -9.71 -9.13 -22.51
N PRO A 67 -9.47 -8.00 -23.20
CA PRO A 67 -10.06 -6.72 -22.82
C PRO A 67 -11.59 -6.74 -22.68
N ALA A 68 -12.29 -7.37 -23.64
CA ALA A 68 -13.74 -7.45 -23.63
C ALA A 68 -14.27 -8.29 -22.46
N ASP A 69 -13.66 -9.45 -22.20
CA ASP A 69 -14.06 -10.31 -21.08
C ASP A 69 -13.75 -9.64 -19.74
N MET A 70 -12.63 -8.91 -19.63
CA MET A 70 -12.23 -8.19 -18.42
C MET A 70 -13.26 -7.14 -18.01
N VAL A 71 -13.71 -6.29 -18.95
CA VAL A 71 -14.73 -5.26 -18.67
C VAL A 71 -16.03 -5.92 -18.23
N LYS A 72 -16.53 -6.88 -19.03
CA LYS A 72 -17.78 -7.57 -18.75
C LYS A 72 -17.76 -8.29 -17.40
N THR A 73 -16.67 -8.99 -17.10
CA THR A 73 -16.49 -9.69 -15.83
C THR A 73 -16.49 -8.71 -14.67
N LEU A 74 -15.84 -7.56 -14.81
CA LEU A 74 -15.82 -6.55 -13.75
C LEU A 74 -17.19 -5.91 -13.54
N GLU A 75 -17.93 -5.60 -14.61
CA GLU A 75 -19.32 -5.13 -14.52
C GLU A 75 -20.20 -6.15 -13.78
N ASP A 76 -20.10 -7.43 -14.15
CA ASP A 76 -20.85 -8.51 -13.50
C ASP A 76 -20.48 -8.69 -12.02
N LEU A 77 -19.21 -8.52 -11.66
CA LEU A 77 -18.75 -8.63 -10.28
C LEU A 77 -19.13 -7.42 -9.42
N LEU A 78 -19.29 -6.25 -10.03
CA LEU A 78 -19.67 -5.00 -9.34
C LEU A 78 -21.18 -4.71 -9.41
N ASP A 79 -21.95 -5.58 -10.05
CA ASP A 79 -23.41 -5.51 -10.06
C ASP A 79 -23.98 -5.69 -8.63
N GLY A 80 -24.66 -4.64 -8.18
CA GLY A 80 -25.27 -4.58 -6.85
C GLY A 80 -26.46 -5.51 -6.66
N GLU A 81 -27.10 -5.98 -7.73
CA GLU A 81 -28.17 -6.97 -7.65
C GLU A 81 -27.62 -8.36 -7.38
N LYS A 82 -26.51 -8.73 -8.03
CA LYS A 82 -25.82 -10.01 -7.85
C LYS A 82 -25.16 -10.13 -6.48
N LYS A 83 -24.85 -9.01 -5.83
CA LYS A 83 -24.21 -8.93 -4.50
C LYS A 83 -23.02 -9.89 -4.38
N SER A 84 -22.14 -9.87 -5.38
CA SER A 84 -20.94 -10.70 -5.39
C SER A 84 -20.07 -10.43 -4.15
N GLN A 85 -19.09 -11.31 -3.87
CA GLN A 85 -18.16 -11.06 -2.76
C GLN A 85 -17.29 -9.81 -2.99
N LEU A 86 -16.96 -9.50 -4.26
CA LEU A 86 -16.24 -8.29 -4.60
C LEU A 86 -17.12 -7.06 -4.36
N TYR A 87 -18.38 -7.09 -4.82
CA TYR A 87 -19.34 -6.01 -4.57
C TYR A 87 -19.50 -5.75 -3.07
N LYS A 88 -19.71 -6.80 -2.25
CA LYS A 88 -19.83 -6.67 -0.79
C LYS A 88 -18.58 -6.07 -0.15
N THR A 89 -17.40 -6.47 -0.62
CA THR A 89 -16.12 -5.90 -0.17
C THR A 89 -16.03 -4.40 -0.49
N VAL A 90 -16.32 -4.01 -1.74
CA VAL A 90 -16.30 -2.60 -2.17
C VAL A 90 -17.38 -1.77 -1.45
N TYR A 91 -18.57 -2.35 -1.24
CA TYR A 91 -19.66 -1.72 -0.51
C TYR A 91 -19.28 -1.44 0.94
N LEU A 92 -18.73 -2.43 1.66
CA LEU A 92 -18.20 -2.24 3.02
C LEU A 92 -17.12 -1.16 3.07
N ALA A 93 -16.21 -1.16 2.09
CA ALA A 93 -15.16 -0.17 1.98
C ALA A 93 -15.73 1.25 1.82
N SER A 94 -16.74 1.45 0.96
CA SER A 94 -17.41 2.76 0.78
C SER A 94 -18.06 3.27 2.07
N ARG A 95 -18.74 2.39 2.82
CA ARG A 95 -19.42 2.75 4.07
C ARG A 95 -18.44 3.13 5.16
N TYR A 96 -17.26 2.51 5.17
CA TYR A 96 -16.18 2.93 6.04
C TYR A 96 -15.75 4.38 5.77
N VAL A 97 -15.62 4.78 4.50
CA VAL A 97 -15.27 6.16 4.10
C VAL A 97 -16.32 7.15 4.60
N ILE A 98 -17.60 6.86 4.40
CA ILE A 98 -18.71 7.72 4.84
C ILE A 98 -18.66 7.94 6.36
N LEU A 99 -18.48 6.87 7.14
CA LEU A 99 -18.42 6.96 8.60
C LEU A 99 -17.17 7.71 9.11
N ARG A 100 -16.07 7.69 8.35
CA ARG A 100 -14.88 8.50 8.65
C ARG A 100 -15.09 9.98 8.33
N GLY A 101 -15.98 10.31 7.39
CA GLY A 101 -16.36 11.67 7.03
C GLY A 101 -17.32 12.35 8.02
N GLY A 102 -17.99 11.59 8.90
CA GLY A 102 -18.85 12.14 9.95
C GLY A 102 -19.85 11.12 10.53
N SER A 103 -20.29 11.36 11.77
CA SER A 103 -21.19 10.45 12.50
C SER A 103 -22.67 10.60 12.17
N SER A 104 -23.07 11.65 11.44
CA SER A 104 -24.47 11.97 11.14
C SER A 104 -25.20 10.91 10.31
N HIS A 105 -24.46 10.05 9.59
CA HIS A 105 -25.03 9.01 8.73
C HIS A 105 -24.96 7.61 9.34
N ARG A 106 -24.54 7.47 10.61
CA ARG A 106 -24.20 6.18 11.22
C ARG A 106 -25.34 5.15 11.15
N GLU A 107 -26.53 5.52 11.59
CA GLU A 107 -27.68 4.62 11.64
C GLU A 107 -28.14 4.18 10.24
N ALA A 108 -28.20 5.12 9.30
CA ALA A 108 -28.54 4.82 7.90
C ALA A 108 -27.53 3.85 7.27
N VAL A 109 -26.22 4.11 7.46
CA VAL A 109 -25.13 3.28 6.95
C VAL A 109 -25.23 1.85 7.50
N TYR A 110 -25.45 1.67 8.80
CA TYR A 110 -25.56 0.34 9.38
C TYR A 110 -26.79 -0.43 8.92
N THR A 111 -27.92 0.26 8.75
CA THR A 111 -29.15 -0.32 8.19
C THR A 111 -28.91 -0.82 6.76
N GLU A 112 -28.26 -0.01 5.93
CA GLU A 112 -27.89 -0.40 4.56
C GLU A 112 -26.92 -1.57 4.52
N LEU A 113 -25.91 -1.59 5.41
CA LEU A 113 -24.96 -2.69 5.49
C LEU A 113 -25.64 -4.01 5.83
N ARG A 114 -26.56 -4.02 6.80
CA ARG A 114 -27.36 -5.20 7.14
C ARG A 114 -28.13 -5.75 5.94
N LYS A 115 -28.77 -4.86 5.17
CA LYS A 115 -29.50 -5.21 3.94
C LYS A 115 -28.58 -5.74 2.84
N CYS A 116 -27.40 -5.15 2.68
CA CYS A 116 -26.40 -5.61 1.71
C CYS A 116 -25.85 -7.01 2.08
N LEU A 117 -25.61 -7.25 3.36
CA LEU A 117 -25.09 -8.51 3.88
C LEU A 117 -26.16 -9.60 4.01
N GLY A 118 -27.44 -9.23 4.01
CA GLY A 118 -28.57 -10.15 4.16
C GLY A 118 -28.73 -10.63 5.61
N ASN A 119 -28.40 -9.79 6.59
CA ASN A 119 -28.53 -10.11 8.01
C ASN A 119 -28.87 -8.85 8.81
N GLU A 120 -30.14 -8.74 9.21
CA GLU A 120 -30.70 -7.60 9.95
C GLU A 120 -30.29 -7.58 11.44
N GLU A 121 -29.87 -8.72 11.98
CA GLU A 121 -29.50 -8.85 13.40
C GLU A 121 -28.01 -8.56 13.66
N LEU A 122 -27.24 -8.20 12.62
CA LEU A 122 -25.83 -7.87 12.78
C LEU A 122 -25.64 -6.67 13.73
N LYS A 123 -24.91 -6.91 14.81
CA LYS A 123 -24.51 -5.87 15.77
C LYS A 123 -23.58 -4.85 15.11
N GLU A 124 -23.69 -3.59 15.54
CA GLU A 124 -22.85 -2.49 15.02
C GLU A 124 -21.35 -2.80 15.14
N GLU A 125 -20.91 -3.34 16.28
CA GLU A 125 -19.52 -3.73 16.52
C GLU A 125 -19.01 -4.73 15.46
N MET A 126 -19.87 -5.64 15.01
CA MET A 126 -19.51 -6.61 13.96
C MET A 126 -19.39 -5.94 12.59
N LEU A 127 -20.25 -4.96 12.29
CA LEU A 127 -20.14 -4.16 11.07
C LEU A 127 -18.84 -3.36 11.06
N ASP A 128 -18.48 -2.76 12.19
CA ASP A 128 -17.19 -2.07 12.37
C ASP A 128 -16.00 -3.00 12.14
N ILE A 129 -16.05 -4.23 12.68
CA ILE A 129 -15.03 -5.25 12.44
C ILE A 129 -14.95 -5.62 10.96
N TYR A 130 -16.09 -5.76 10.27
CA TYR A 130 -16.11 -6.14 8.86
C TYR A 130 -15.52 -5.05 7.97
N MET A 131 -15.91 -3.79 8.19
CA MET A 131 -15.32 -2.66 7.47
C MET A 131 -13.83 -2.53 7.73
N LYS A 132 -13.39 -2.63 8.99
CA LYS A 132 -11.96 -2.62 9.35
C LYS A 132 -11.19 -3.76 8.68
N ALA A 133 -11.76 -4.96 8.60
CA ALA A 133 -11.12 -6.09 7.94
C ALA A 133 -10.87 -5.83 6.43
N VAL A 134 -11.82 -5.18 5.75
CA VAL A 134 -11.63 -4.76 4.36
C VAL A 134 -10.50 -3.74 4.24
N VAL A 135 -10.49 -2.71 5.10
CA VAL A 135 -9.42 -1.69 5.08
C VAL A 135 -8.06 -2.33 5.36
N MET A 136 -7.97 -3.25 6.32
CA MET A 136 -6.73 -4.00 6.58
C MET A 136 -6.29 -4.82 5.37
N PHE A 137 -7.24 -5.43 4.65
CA PHE A 137 -6.93 -6.16 3.43
C PHE A 137 -6.41 -5.23 2.31
N VAL A 138 -6.95 -4.02 2.16
CA VAL A 138 -6.37 -3.00 1.27
C VAL A 138 -4.89 -2.78 1.60
N LYS A 139 -4.54 -2.65 2.89
CA LYS A 139 -3.14 -2.49 3.32
C LYS A 139 -2.24 -3.67 2.93
N VAL A 140 -2.79 -4.88 2.95
CA VAL A 140 -2.08 -6.09 2.53
C VAL A 140 -1.81 -6.06 1.02
N LEU A 141 -2.80 -5.69 0.20
CA LEU A 141 -2.61 -5.57 -1.26
C LEU A 141 -1.62 -4.46 -1.62
N ASP A 142 -1.72 -3.33 -0.94
CA ASP A 142 -0.81 -2.19 -1.05
C ASP A 142 0.65 -2.59 -0.77
N ASP A 143 0.88 -3.34 0.31
CA ASP A 143 2.21 -3.86 0.65
C ASP A 143 2.76 -4.83 -0.42
N LEU A 144 1.90 -5.69 -0.98
CA LEU A 144 2.29 -6.60 -2.06
C LEU A 144 2.62 -5.87 -3.36
N PHE A 145 1.87 -4.83 -3.68
CA PHE A 145 2.14 -3.95 -4.82
C PHE A 145 3.54 -3.35 -4.71
N LEU A 146 3.87 -2.77 -3.55
CA LEU A 146 5.16 -2.16 -3.26
C LEU A 146 6.31 -3.18 -3.25
N LYS A 147 6.09 -4.38 -2.69
CA LYS A 147 7.10 -5.44 -2.61
C LYS A 147 7.51 -6.03 -3.96
N GLY A 148 6.75 -5.82 -5.02
CA GLY A 148 7.12 -6.36 -6.33
C GLY A 148 5.97 -6.80 -7.21
N LEU A 149 4.83 -7.16 -6.62
CA LEU A 149 3.78 -7.89 -7.32
C LEU A 149 2.97 -6.97 -8.25
N LEU A 150 3.07 -5.64 -8.09
CA LEU A 150 2.44 -4.65 -8.98
C LEU A 150 0.93 -4.92 -9.18
N HIS A 151 0.40 -4.76 -10.40
CA HIS A 151 -1.03 -4.93 -10.69
C HIS A 151 -1.57 -6.31 -10.30
N ARG A 152 -0.73 -7.35 -10.33
CA ARG A 152 -1.10 -8.70 -9.91
C ARG A 152 -1.50 -8.77 -8.43
N ALA A 153 -1.00 -7.87 -7.58
CA ALA A 153 -1.45 -7.78 -6.19
C ALA A 153 -2.95 -7.49 -6.11
N PHE A 154 -3.45 -6.58 -6.94
CA PHE A 154 -4.87 -6.23 -6.95
C PHE A 154 -5.72 -7.25 -7.71
N GLU A 155 -5.15 -7.98 -8.69
CA GLU A 155 -5.85 -9.11 -9.32
C GLU A 155 -6.21 -10.23 -8.34
N LEU A 156 -5.49 -10.35 -7.20
CA LEU A 156 -5.77 -11.38 -6.21
C LEU A 156 -7.23 -11.39 -5.73
N VAL A 157 -7.92 -10.25 -5.74
CA VAL A 157 -9.34 -10.16 -5.35
C VAL A 157 -10.26 -11.02 -6.22
N LEU A 158 -9.81 -11.40 -7.42
CA LEU A 158 -10.52 -12.30 -8.32
C LEU A 158 -10.28 -13.78 -7.99
N TYR A 159 -9.07 -14.10 -7.54
CA TYR A 159 -8.59 -15.49 -7.47
C TYR A 159 -8.71 -16.06 -6.06
N ILE A 160 -8.44 -15.25 -5.02
CA ILE A 160 -8.41 -15.73 -3.64
C ILE A 160 -9.79 -15.62 -2.96
N PRO A 161 -10.04 -16.40 -1.90
CA PRO A 161 -11.28 -16.29 -1.14
C PRO A 161 -11.43 -14.94 -0.39
N ILE A 162 -12.21 -14.01 -0.93
CA ILE A 162 -12.43 -12.67 -0.32
C ILE A 162 -13.71 -12.53 0.53
N GLN A 163 -14.30 -13.64 0.99
CA GLN A 163 -15.41 -13.55 1.94
C GLN A 163 -14.96 -12.83 3.22
N ILE A 164 -15.87 -12.08 3.86
CA ILE A 164 -15.57 -11.27 5.05
C ILE A 164 -14.92 -12.09 6.17
N SER A 165 -15.33 -13.35 6.35
CA SER A 165 -14.71 -14.29 7.29
C SER A 165 -13.22 -14.52 7.03
N HIS A 166 -12.79 -14.56 5.76
CA HIS A 166 -11.40 -14.72 5.37
C HIS A 166 -10.62 -13.41 5.48
N LEU A 167 -11.22 -12.28 5.08
CA LEU A 167 -10.57 -10.96 5.19
C LEU A 167 -10.19 -10.61 6.64
N ARG A 168 -11.04 -11.02 7.61
CA ARG A 168 -10.77 -10.90 9.05
C ARG A 168 -9.53 -11.68 9.51
N LEU A 169 -9.08 -12.67 8.75
CA LEU A 169 -7.87 -13.44 9.04
C LEU A 169 -6.65 -12.87 8.33
N TYR A 170 -6.78 -12.44 7.07
CA TYR A 170 -5.65 -11.99 6.26
C TYR A 170 -4.99 -10.73 6.80
N GLY A 171 -5.77 -9.70 7.12
CA GLY A 171 -5.25 -8.42 7.61
C GLY A 171 -4.40 -8.55 8.87
N PRO A 172 -4.93 -9.11 9.98
CA PRO A 172 -4.18 -9.27 11.22
C PRO A 172 -2.97 -10.21 11.13
N ASN A 173 -2.95 -11.11 10.14
CA ASN A 173 -1.88 -12.10 9.95
C ASN A 173 -1.12 -11.84 8.64
N GLN A 174 -0.76 -10.59 8.36
CA GLN A 174 -0.14 -10.18 7.10
C GLN A 174 1.14 -10.96 6.78
N GLU A 175 2.01 -11.20 7.77
CA GLU A 175 3.25 -11.95 7.57
C GLU A 175 2.96 -13.36 7.04
N ARG A 176 2.02 -14.07 7.69
CA ARG A 176 1.55 -15.38 7.25
C ARG A 176 0.86 -15.33 5.89
N PHE A 177 0.09 -14.29 5.60
CA PHE A 177 -0.55 -14.14 4.29
C PHE A 177 0.49 -14.02 3.17
N VAL A 178 1.55 -13.24 3.39
CA VAL A 178 2.62 -13.01 2.41
C VAL A 178 3.42 -14.29 2.12
N THR A 179 3.57 -15.22 3.08
CA THR A 179 4.33 -16.47 2.83
C THR A 179 3.71 -17.40 1.79
N TYR A 180 2.42 -17.23 1.48
CA TYR A 180 1.75 -18.01 0.43
C TYR A 180 1.98 -17.46 -0.98
N LEU A 181 2.58 -16.27 -1.11
CA LEU A 181 2.72 -15.54 -2.36
C LEU A 181 4.16 -15.56 -2.88
N SER A 182 4.31 -15.91 -4.16
CA SER A 182 5.57 -15.78 -4.89
C SER A 182 5.70 -14.36 -5.46
N ILE A 183 6.41 -13.48 -4.74
CA ILE A 183 6.58 -12.08 -5.15
C ILE A 183 7.68 -12.00 -6.23
N GLN A 184 7.26 -11.92 -7.47
CA GLN A 184 8.12 -11.67 -8.63
C GLN A 184 7.56 -10.49 -9.42
N LYS A 185 8.45 -9.63 -9.94
CA LYS A 185 8.03 -8.50 -10.79
C LYS A 185 7.36 -9.07 -12.04
N PRO A 186 6.08 -8.76 -12.30
CA PRO A 186 5.42 -9.25 -13.50
C PRO A 186 5.98 -8.59 -14.77
N PRO A 187 5.85 -9.24 -15.94
CA PRO A 187 6.06 -8.59 -17.21
C PRO A 187 4.99 -7.49 -17.45
N VAL A 188 5.20 -6.72 -18.51
CA VAL A 188 4.24 -5.73 -19.00
C VAL A 188 2.97 -6.46 -19.49
N GLU A 189 1.80 -6.13 -18.93
CA GLU A 189 0.56 -6.89 -19.13
C GLU A 189 -0.65 -5.97 -19.27
N ILE A 190 -1.68 -6.39 -20.01
CA ILE A 190 -2.89 -5.58 -20.24
C ILE A 190 -3.65 -5.29 -18.94
N GLN A 191 -3.56 -6.21 -17.97
CA GLN A 191 -4.14 -6.08 -16.63
C GLN A 191 -3.55 -4.90 -15.87
N GLY A 192 -2.34 -4.45 -16.22
CA GLY A 192 -1.73 -3.23 -15.69
C GLY A 192 -2.50 -1.94 -16.02
N SER A 193 -3.36 -1.95 -17.05
CA SER A 193 -4.26 -0.83 -17.36
C SER A 193 -5.58 -0.89 -16.57
N LEU A 194 -5.98 -2.06 -16.08
CA LEU A 194 -7.21 -2.25 -15.31
C LEU A 194 -6.87 -2.62 -13.86
N LEU A 195 -6.33 -1.64 -13.13
CA LEU A 195 -5.89 -1.81 -11.76
C LEU A 195 -7.08 -2.02 -10.81
N LEU A 196 -7.31 -3.25 -10.36
CA LEU A 196 -8.42 -3.64 -9.47
C LEU A 196 -8.25 -3.18 -8.01
N SER A 197 -7.67 -2.00 -7.80
CA SER A 197 -7.47 -1.41 -6.48
C SER A 197 -8.82 -1.09 -5.85
N ILE A 198 -9.08 -1.55 -4.62
CA ILE A 198 -10.35 -1.31 -3.92
C ILE A 198 -10.70 0.20 -3.87
N PRO A 199 -9.78 1.14 -3.57
CA PRO A 199 -10.03 2.57 -3.74
C PRO A 199 -10.64 2.98 -5.09
N PHE A 200 -10.13 2.45 -6.20
CA PHE A 200 -10.63 2.75 -7.55
C PHE A 200 -12.01 2.16 -7.76
N LEU A 201 -12.24 0.93 -7.30
CA LEU A 201 -13.55 0.27 -7.38
C LEU A 201 -14.61 1.02 -6.55
N VAL A 202 -14.24 1.52 -5.37
CA VAL A 202 -15.12 2.36 -4.54
C VAL A 202 -15.45 3.65 -5.28
N HIS A 203 -14.44 4.38 -5.76
CA HIS A 203 -14.67 5.66 -6.46
C HIS A 203 -15.53 5.47 -7.72
N ARG A 204 -15.35 4.34 -8.44
CA ARG A 204 -16.15 4.00 -9.62
C ARG A 204 -17.62 3.72 -9.32
N LEU A 205 -17.90 3.01 -8.22
CA LEU A 205 -19.28 2.66 -7.82
C LEU A 205 -19.99 3.79 -7.06
N PHE A 206 -19.23 4.61 -6.34
CA PHE A 206 -19.72 5.68 -5.47
C PHE A 206 -18.98 6.98 -5.84
N PRO A 207 -19.27 7.57 -7.01
CA PRO A 207 -18.55 8.75 -7.52
C PRO A 207 -18.70 9.99 -6.63
N GLU A 208 -19.71 10.03 -5.75
CA GLU A 208 -19.87 11.04 -4.70
C GLU A 208 -18.73 11.03 -3.67
N LEU A 209 -18.04 9.91 -3.53
CA LEU A 209 -16.85 9.78 -2.70
C LEU A 209 -15.62 10.10 -3.55
N SER A 210 -14.99 11.25 -3.31
CA SER A 210 -13.75 11.63 -4.01
C SER A 210 -12.63 10.62 -3.75
N LEU A 211 -11.79 10.35 -4.76
CA LEU A 211 -10.63 9.45 -4.62
C LEU A 211 -9.74 9.83 -3.43
N THR A 212 -9.48 11.12 -3.23
CA THR A 212 -8.71 11.64 -2.09
C THR A 212 -9.36 11.30 -0.74
N SER A 213 -10.68 11.45 -0.61
CA SER A 213 -11.38 11.09 0.63
C SER A 213 -11.31 9.59 0.95
N ILE A 214 -11.41 8.75 -0.08
CA ILE A 214 -11.29 7.29 0.04
C ILE A 214 -9.89 6.91 0.48
N GLN A 215 -8.88 7.45 -0.21
CA GLN A 215 -7.47 7.25 0.07
C GLN A 215 -7.08 7.69 1.50
N ASN A 216 -7.54 8.86 1.92
CA ASN A 216 -7.33 9.35 3.29
C ASN A 216 -8.00 8.45 4.33
N ALA A 217 -9.23 7.99 4.09
CA ALA A 217 -9.93 7.10 5.00
C ALA A 217 -9.20 5.76 5.16
N PHE A 218 -8.67 5.20 4.05
CA PHE A 218 -7.94 3.93 4.09
C PHE A 218 -6.49 4.10 4.55
N GLY A 219 -5.98 5.34 4.54
CA GLY A 219 -4.60 5.68 4.86
C GLY A 219 -3.63 5.24 3.76
N THR A 220 -3.99 5.38 2.48
CA THR A 220 -3.14 4.99 1.34
C THR A 220 -3.06 6.07 0.29
N THR A 221 -1.87 6.30 -0.26
CA THR A 221 -1.60 7.21 -1.40
C THR A 221 -0.91 6.49 -2.55
N ILE A 222 -0.96 5.14 -2.60
CA ILE A 222 -0.23 4.35 -3.61
C ILE A 222 -0.59 4.75 -5.05
N HIS A 223 -1.83 5.16 -5.29
CA HIS A 223 -2.30 5.45 -6.63
C HIS A 223 -2.53 6.94 -6.84
N SER A 224 -2.00 7.47 -7.94
CA SER A 224 -2.25 8.85 -8.32
C SER A 224 -3.62 8.99 -9.02
N PRO A 225 -4.18 10.22 -9.09
CA PRO A 225 -5.32 10.51 -9.96
C PRO A 225 -5.07 10.17 -11.43
N ALA A 226 -3.82 10.19 -11.89
CA ALA A 226 -3.45 9.81 -13.25
C ALA A 226 -3.65 8.29 -13.50
N GLU A 227 -3.27 7.44 -12.54
CA GLU A 227 -3.54 6.00 -12.61
C GLU A 227 -5.05 5.71 -12.65
N TYR A 228 -5.86 6.48 -11.91
CA TYR A 228 -7.32 6.33 -11.96
C TYR A 228 -7.89 6.64 -13.35
N ARG A 229 -7.39 7.68 -14.04
CA ARG A 229 -7.82 8.01 -15.41
C ARG A 229 -7.49 6.89 -16.39
N ILE A 230 -6.36 6.21 -16.21
CA ILE A 230 -6.00 5.03 -17.03
C ILE A 230 -7.01 3.91 -16.79
N PHE A 231 -7.29 3.60 -15.52
CA PHE A 231 -8.29 2.60 -15.13
C PHE A 231 -9.69 2.92 -15.69
N GLU A 232 -10.14 4.17 -15.60
CA GLU A 232 -11.45 4.59 -16.10
C GLU A 232 -11.53 4.47 -17.64
N ARG A 233 -10.49 4.89 -18.36
CA ARG A 233 -10.44 4.73 -19.83
C ARG A 233 -10.44 3.25 -20.22
N ALA A 234 -9.67 2.42 -19.53
CA ALA A 234 -9.61 0.98 -19.76
C ALA A 234 -11.01 0.35 -19.64
N LEU A 235 -11.79 0.74 -18.62
CA LEU A 235 -13.18 0.30 -18.45
C LEU A 235 -14.10 0.70 -19.60
N GLN A 236 -13.88 1.85 -20.23
CA GLN A 236 -14.63 2.31 -21.39
C GLN A 236 -14.22 1.59 -22.69
N GLY A 237 -13.36 0.57 -22.61
CA GLY A 237 -12.79 -0.13 -23.75
C GLY A 237 -11.72 0.69 -24.48
N LEU A 238 -11.30 1.84 -23.93
CA LEU A 238 -10.31 2.72 -24.51
C LEU A 238 -8.94 2.46 -23.86
N ASN A 239 -7.90 2.25 -24.66
CA ASN A 239 -6.51 2.19 -24.18
C ASN A 239 -6.19 1.09 -23.15
N MET A 240 -6.80 -0.11 -23.26
CA MET A 240 -6.27 -1.30 -22.56
C MET A 240 -4.95 -1.75 -23.19
N LEU A 241 -3.87 -1.11 -22.80
CA LEU A 241 -2.53 -1.40 -23.31
C LEU A 241 -1.72 -2.18 -22.28
N PRO A 242 -0.81 -3.07 -22.71
CA PRO A 242 0.15 -3.68 -21.82
C PRO A 242 0.98 -2.60 -21.10
N ARG A 243 0.94 -2.57 -19.78
CA ARG A 243 1.76 -1.65 -18.96
C ARG A 243 2.11 -2.26 -17.60
N LEU A 244 3.03 -1.61 -16.91
CA LEU A 244 3.18 -1.74 -15.46
C LEU A 244 2.65 -0.46 -14.82
N PRO A 245 1.78 -0.54 -13.79
CA PRO A 245 1.34 0.65 -13.07
C PRO A 245 2.53 1.35 -12.42
N SER A 246 2.50 2.68 -12.42
CA SER A 246 3.54 3.48 -11.79
C SER A 246 3.49 3.32 -10.27
N ARG A 247 4.65 3.21 -9.63
CA ARG A 247 4.74 3.20 -8.18
C ARG A 247 4.76 4.62 -7.63
N PRO A 248 4.32 4.84 -6.37
CA PRO A 248 4.51 6.13 -5.72
C PRO A 248 6.00 6.48 -5.60
N ILE A 249 6.86 5.46 -5.49
CA ILE A 249 8.32 5.61 -5.46
C ILE A 249 8.94 4.53 -6.33
N GLU A 250 9.85 4.93 -7.22
CA GLU A 250 10.63 4.03 -8.06
C GLU A 250 12.12 4.25 -7.86
N VAL A 251 12.85 3.15 -7.66
CA VAL A 251 14.32 3.14 -7.65
C VAL A 251 14.77 2.54 -8.97
N LEU A 252 15.62 3.25 -9.71
CA LEU A 252 16.08 2.80 -11.02
C LEU A 252 17.59 3.01 -11.13
N ASN A 253 18.24 2.17 -11.93
CA ASN A 253 19.67 2.27 -12.17
C ASN A 253 19.98 3.40 -13.16
N ILE A 254 21.00 4.17 -12.84
CA ILE A 254 21.58 5.20 -13.68
C ILE A 254 22.41 4.51 -14.78
N PRO A 255 22.23 4.88 -16.05
CA PRO A 255 23.07 4.33 -17.13
C PRO A 255 24.56 4.60 -16.89
N GLN A 256 25.40 3.63 -17.25
CA GLN A 256 26.84 3.69 -17.05
C GLN A 256 27.49 4.95 -17.66
N SER A 257 26.92 5.46 -18.77
CA SER A 257 27.37 6.68 -19.45
C SER A 257 27.20 7.96 -18.62
N LEU A 258 26.33 7.94 -17.60
CA LEU A 258 26.17 9.04 -16.65
C LEU A 258 26.95 8.81 -15.35
N LEU A 259 27.19 7.54 -14.99
CA LEU A 259 27.93 7.18 -13.78
C LEU A 259 29.37 7.67 -13.77
N SER A 260 30.01 7.81 -14.94
CA SER A 260 31.35 8.40 -15.06
C SER A 260 31.42 9.86 -14.62
N ASP A 261 30.30 10.57 -14.71
CA ASP A 261 30.25 12.03 -14.53
C ASP A 261 29.84 12.39 -13.07
N ILE A 262 29.26 11.45 -12.32
CA ILE A 262 28.79 11.65 -10.93
C ILE A 262 29.90 11.96 -9.92
N PRO A 263 31.07 11.29 -9.93
CA PRO A 263 32.16 11.60 -8.99
C PRO A 263 32.69 13.04 -9.16
N GLU A 264 32.69 13.55 -10.39
CA GLU A 264 33.09 14.93 -10.65
C GLU A 264 32.05 15.92 -10.10
N LEU A 265 30.76 15.59 -10.16
CA LEU A 265 29.68 16.39 -9.57
C LEU A 265 29.80 16.48 -8.04
N ALA A 266 30.23 15.41 -7.37
CA ALA A 266 30.43 15.39 -5.91
C ALA A 266 31.48 16.42 -5.45
N THR A 267 32.62 16.47 -6.12
CA THR A 267 33.70 17.42 -5.77
C THR A 267 33.36 18.89 -6.05
N LYS A 268 32.30 19.14 -6.85
CA LYS A 268 31.81 20.45 -7.27
C LYS A 268 30.67 20.99 -6.40
N LEU A 269 30.05 20.17 -5.54
CA LEU A 269 29.10 20.68 -4.55
C LEU A 269 29.86 21.51 -3.50
N ARG A 270 29.90 22.82 -3.71
CA ARG A 270 30.57 23.76 -2.81
C ARG A 270 29.69 24.95 -2.50
N GLY A 271 29.92 25.56 -1.34
CA GLY A 271 29.21 26.74 -0.90
C GLY A 271 27.78 26.46 -0.44
N TYR A 272 27.26 27.34 0.42
CA TYR A 272 25.89 27.27 0.94
C TYR A 272 25.02 28.33 0.27
N ASN A 273 23.94 27.89 -0.36
CA ASN A 273 22.84 28.76 -0.78
C ASN A 273 21.74 28.69 0.30
N PRO A 274 21.41 29.81 0.97
CA PRO A 274 20.50 29.78 2.12
C PRO A 274 19.03 29.56 1.77
N MET A 275 18.63 29.64 0.49
CA MET A 275 17.22 29.50 0.13
C MET A 275 16.79 28.04 -0.06
N LEU A 276 16.21 27.49 1.00
CA LEU A 276 15.47 26.23 0.94
C LEU A 276 14.17 26.37 0.13
N PRO A 277 13.71 25.29 -0.53
CA PRO A 277 12.40 25.29 -1.15
C PRO A 277 11.29 25.56 -0.11
N LEU A 278 10.33 26.43 -0.45
CA LEU A 278 9.23 26.83 0.45
C LEU A 278 8.35 25.68 0.96
N TYR A 279 8.35 24.54 0.29
CA TYR A 279 7.55 23.36 0.67
C TYR A 279 8.27 22.46 1.69
N VAL A 280 9.54 22.75 2.01
CA VAL A 280 10.30 21.99 3.00
C VAL A 280 9.81 22.35 4.41
N PRO A 281 9.44 21.36 5.24
CA PRO A 281 9.03 21.62 6.62
C PRO A 281 10.15 22.30 7.42
N PRO A 282 9.84 23.28 8.30
CA PRO A 282 10.85 23.96 9.12
C PRO A 282 11.67 23.04 10.03
N SER A 283 11.14 21.84 10.34
CA SER A 283 11.82 20.81 11.13
C SER A 283 12.85 20.00 10.32
N THR A 284 13.06 20.32 9.05
CA THR A 284 13.98 19.58 8.17
C THR A 284 15.32 20.30 8.16
N GLN A 285 16.37 19.63 8.63
CA GLN A 285 17.72 20.14 8.56
C GLN A 285 18.30 19.75 7.21
N MET A 286 18.31 20.72 6.30
CA MET A 286 18.91 20.58 4.99
C MET A 286 19.50 21.91 4.53
N HIS A 287 20.48 21.84 3.64
CA HIS A 287 21.16 22.97 3.06
C HIS A 287 21.24 22.81 1.54
N CYS A 288 20.99 23.89 0.81
CA CYS A 288 21.20 23.88 -0.64
C CYS A 288 22.66 24.22 -0.94
N CYS A 289 23.30 23.42 -1.79
CA CYS A 289 24.66 23.64 -2.29
C CYS A 289 24.62 24.31 -3.67
N GLN A 290 25.76 24.82 -4.14
CA GLN A 290 25.86 25.28 -5.52
C GLN A 290 25.63 24.11 -6.49
N TRP A 291 24.74 24.32 -7.47
CA TRP A 291 24.49 23.34 -8.52
C TRP A 291 25.67 23.29 -9.50
N PRO A 292 26.12 22.11 -9.98
CA PRO A 292 27.27 22.00 -10.88
C PRO A 292 27.09 22.69 -12.24
N ASP A 293 28.19 23.23 -12.81
CA ASP A 293 28.15 24.01 -14.06
C ASP A 293 27.70 23.19 -15.29
N ASP A 294 27.90 21.87 -15.30
CA ASP A 294 27.58 20.94 -16.40
C ASP A 294 26.08 20.52 -16.45
N LYS A 295 25.22 21.44 -16.04
CA LYS A 295 23.81 21.25 -15.67
C LYS A 295 22.89 20.75 -16.79
N ASP A 296 23.18 21.05 -18.04
CA ASP A 296 22.24 20.83 -19.14
C ASP A 296 22.41 19.44 -19.77
N ARG A 297 23.61 18.86 -19.71
CA ARG A 297 23.87 17.49 -20.18
C ARG A 297 23.18 16.46 -19.29
N LEU A 298 23.38 16.52 -17.97
CA LEU A 298 22.75 15.59 -17.03
C LEU A 298 21.22 15.65 -17.11
N THR A 299 20.67 16.87 -17.11
CA THR A 299 19.22 17.09 -17.19
C THR A 299 18.64 16.56 -18.50
N GLY A 300 19.33 16.78 -19.63
CA GLY A 300 18.88 16.32 -20.95
C GLY A 300 18.83 14.80 -21.06
N VAL A 301 19.89 14.10 -20.65
CA VAL A 301 19.94 12.63 -20.69
C VAL A 301 18.91 12.02 -19.74
N LEU A 302 18.77 12.59 -18.54
CA LEU A 302 17.78 12.15 -17.56
C LEU A 302 16.36 12.31 -18.08
N TRP A 303 16.06 13.42 -18.76
CA TRP A 303 14.78 13.63 -19.43
C TRP A 303 14.51 12.61 -20.53
N GLU A 304 15.51 12.30 -21.37
CA GLU A 304 15.37 11.27 -22.41
C GLU A 304 15.07 9.90 -21.83
N ILE A 305 15.78 9.49 -20.77
CA ILE A 305 15.55 8.21 -20.09
C ILE A 305 14.14 8.16 -19.51
N LEU A 306 13.75 9.18 -18.72
CA LEU A 306 12.43 9.20 -18.06
C LEU A 306 11.29 9.23 -19.07
N THR A 307 11.45 9.90 -20.20
CA THR A 307 10.43 9.92 -21.26
C THR A 307 10.41 8.61 -22.07
N SER A 308 11.57 8.00 -22.35
CA SER A 308 11.65 6.71 -23.05
C SER A 308 11.02 5.56 -22.26
N GLN A 309 11.08 5.62 -20.93
CA GLN A 309 10.48 4.64 -20.03
C GLN A 309 9.01 4.96 -19.68
N ASN A 310 8.43 6.02 -20.29
CA ASN A 310 7.08 6.52 -19.98
C ASN A 310 6.87 6.85 -18.48
N LEU A 311 7.93 7.26 -17.80
CA LEU A 311 7.88 7.72 -16.41
C LEU A 311 7.51 9.21 -16.32
N LEU A 312 7.88 9.98 -17.34
CA LEU A 312 7.45 11.36 -17.55
C LEU A 312 6.98 11.52 -19.00
N ASN A 313 5.98 12.38 -19.22
CA ASN A 313 5.43 12.65 -20.55
C ASN A 313 5.84 14.04 -21.07
N LYS A 314 6.26 14.08 -22.35
CA LYS A 314 6.51 15.33 -23.10
C LYS A 314 5.16 16.05 -23.33
N GLY A 315 4.81 16.98 -22.43
CA GLY A 315 3.56 17.75 -22.48
C GLY A 315 2.92 17.89 -21.10
N ASP A 316 2.88 16.81 -20.33
CA ASP A 316 2.33 16.82 -18.97
C ASP A 316 3.36 17.28 -17.95
N HIS A 317 4.65 17.04 -18.22
CA HIS A 317 5.72 17.36 -17.27
C HIS A 317 6.65 18.41 -17.85
N ARG A 318 7.08 19.34 -17.00
CA ARG A 318 8.16 20.28 -17.32
C ARG A 318 9.07 20.46 -16.13
N LEU A 319 10.37 20.53 -16.37
CA LEU A 319 11.32 20.81 -15.31
C LEU A 319 11.06 22.21 -14.74
N SER A 320 10.82 22.29 -13.42
CA SER A 320 10.53 23.55 -12.74
C SER A 320 11.73 24.06 -11.95
N LYS A 321 12.41 23.19 -11.19
CA LYS A 321 13.51 23.56 -10.30
C LYS A 321 14.58 22.46 -10.20
N ARG A 322 15.79 22.87 -9.79
CA ARG A 322 16.97 22.03 -9.59
C ARG A 322 17.64 22.43 -8.28
N TYR A 323 18.00 21.47 -7.43
CA TYR A 323 18.61 21.71 -6.12
C TYR A 323 19.72 20.71 -5.80
N ALA A 324 20.93 21.18 -5.53
CA ALA A 324 21.94 20.34 -4.90
C ALA A 324 21.71 20.45 -3.41
N VAL A 325 21.62 19.32 -2.72
CA VAL A 325 21.15 19.27 -1.33
C VAL A 325 22.11 18.45 -0.49
N HIS A 326 22.48 19.01 0.66
CA HIS A 326 22.96 18.27 1.82
C HIS A 326 21.77 18.13 2.79
N HIS A 327 21.39 16.90 3.13
CA HIS A 327 20.20 16.61 3.93
C HIS A 327 20.60 15.79 5.16
N ASP A 328 20.60 16.45 6.32
CA ASP A 328 20.98 15.86 7.60
C ASP A 328 19.83 15.05 8.21
N GLU A 329 18.67 15.70 8.39
CA GLU A 329 17.52 15.10 9.05
C GLU A 329 16.17 15.72 8.64
N GLY A 330 15.08 15.07 9.03
CA GLY A 330 13.72 15.52 8.76
C GLY A 330 13.19 15.12 7.38
N ARG A 331 11.89 15.37 7.15
CA ARG A 331 11.17 14.87 5.97
C ARG A 331 11.25 15.86 4.81
N LEU A 332 11.65 15.39 3.64
CA LEU A 332 11.50 16.11 2.37
C LEU A 332 10.26 15.59 1.62
N PRO A 333 9.13 16.30 1.64
CA PRO A 333 7.93 15.90 0.89
C PRO A 333 8.05 16.28 -0.59
N THR A 334 7.47 15.45 -1.45
CA THR A 334 7.20 15.77 -2.85
C THR A 334 5.85 16.50 -2.97
N PRO A 335 5.82 17.75 -3.44
CA PRO A 335 4.58 18.53 -3.54
C PRO A 335 3.53 17.88 -4.46
N ASP A 336 2.24 18.11 -4.19
CA ASP A 336 1.11 17.47 -4.89
C ASP A 336 1.11 17.64 -6.43
N ASN A 337 1.66 18.75 -6.91
CA ASN A 337 1.74 19.07 -8.34
C ASN A 337 3.12 18.82 -8.94
N HIS A 338 3.98 18.06 -8.26
CA HIS A 338 5.34 17.81 -8.70
C HIS A 338 5.69 16.32 -8.64
N VAL A 339 6.54 15.92 -9.58
CA VAL A 339 7.33 14.71 -9.50
C VAL A 339 8.77 15.12 -9.16
N GLN A 340 9.42 14.40 -8.26
CA GLN A 340 10.77 14.70 -7.82
C GLN A 340 11.72 13.55 -8.18
N VAL A 341 12.82 13.86 -8.84
CA VAL A 341 13.90 12.90 -9.13
C VAL A 341 15.09 13.24 -8.27
N LEU A 342 15.57 12.26 -7.50
CA LEU A 342 16.70 12.40 -6.62
C LEU A 342 17.85 11.52 -7.12
N ILE A 343 19.05 12.08 -7.22
CA ILE A 343 20.26 11.41 -7.67
C ILE A 343 21.29 11.53 -6.57
N PRO A 344 21.77 10.43 -5.99
CA PRO A 344 22.69 10.49 -4.87
C PRO A 344 24.05 10.98 -5.36
N VAL A 345 24.69 11.78 -4.52
CA VAL A 345 26.04 12.25 -4.74
C VAL A 345 26.89 11.54 -3.70
N ILE A 346 27.39 10.37 -4.10
CA ILE A 346 28.12 9.48 -3.21
C ILE A 346 29.61 9.63 -3.46
N ASP A 347 30.36 10.06 -2.44
CA ASP A 347 31.81 9.99 -2.47
C ASP A 347 32.25 8.53 -2.40
N SER A 348 33.29 8.19 -3.18
CA SER A 348 33.92 6.88 -3.32
C SER A 348 34.26 6.15 -2.01
N THR A 349 34.29 6.86 -0.88
CA THR A 349 34.59 6.33 0.45
C THR A 349 33.38 5.77 1.21
N VAL A 350 32.15 6.15 0.83
CA VAL A 350 30.90 5.68 1.46
C VAL A 350 30.05 5.01 0.40
N ALA A 351 30.15 3.69 0.22
CA ALA A 351 29.53 3.03 -0.95
C ALA A 351 28.00 3.13 -1.02
N GLU A 352 27.31 3.39 0.10
CA GLU A 352 25.85 3.30 0.22
C GLU A 352 25.30 4.24 1.29
N SER A 353 24.10 4.78 1.06
CA SER A 353 23.37 5.58 2.04
C SER A 353 22.02 4.98 2.40
N GLN A 354 21.66 4.97 3.69
CA GLN A 354 20.34 4.49 4.13
C GLN A 354 19.32 5.63 4.13
N VAL A 355 18.22 5.41 3.40
CA VAL A 355 17.09 6.34 3.38
C VAL A 355 15.79 5.61 3.63
N SER A 356 14.91 6.26 4.38
CA SER A 356 13.53 5.88 4.55
C SER A 356 12.67 6.64 3.54
N LEU A 357 11.96 5.90 2.71
CA LEU A 357 11.01 6.37 1.72
C LEU A 357 9.61 6.15 2.29
N ASP A 358 8.87 7.24 2.47
CA ASP A 358 7.51 7.23 3.01
C ASP A 358 6.56 7.59 1.85
N PRO A 359 6.11 6.61 1.05
CA PRO A 359 4.88 6.83 0.31
C PRO A 359 3.82 6.95 1.40
N ALA A 360 3.09 8.06 1.53
CA ALA A 360 2.17 8.31 2.65
C ALA A 360 1.06 7.24 2.75
N VAL A 361 1.42 6.06 3.24
CA VAL A 361 0.74 4.77 3.05
C VAL A 361 0.92 4.02 4.37
N HIS A 362 -0.17 3.92 5.11
CA HIS A 362 -0.33 3.13 6.31
C HIS A 362 0.67 3.44 7.42
N ASP A 363 1.20 4.67 7.47
CA ASP A 363 2.25 5.13 8.39
C ASP A 363 3.55 4.30 8.33
N ARG A 364 3.79 3.60 7.21
CA ARG A 364 4.95 2.72 7.03
C ARG A 364 6.11 3.43 6.34
N LYS A 365 7.28 3.39 6.96
CA LYS A 365 8.55 3.78 6.34
C LYS A 365 9.12 2.59 5.57
N TRP A 366 9.31 2.74 4.26
CA TRP A 366 10.06 1.78 3.47
C TRP A 366 11.55 2.13 3.54
N ARG A 367 12.38 1.24 4.10
CA ARG A 367 13.82 1.46 4.15
C ARG A 367 14.46 0.99 2.85
N HIS A 368 15.24 1.85 2.23
CA HIS A 368 15.99 1.59 1.02
C HIS A 368 17.47 1.89 1.23
N ARG A 369 18.32 1.02 0.69
CA ARG A 369 19.76 1.21 0.64
C ARG A 369 20.08 1.87 -0.70
N TRP A 370 20.37 3.17 -0.65
CA TRP A 370 20.59 4.00 -1.82
C TRP A 370 22.04 3.91 -2.27
N GLU A 371 22.24 3.29 -3.43
CA GLU A 371 23.55 3.08 -4.05
C GLU A 371 23.87 4.18 -5.07
N ALA A 372 25.15 4.46 -5.31
CA ALA A 372 25.61 5.51 -6.23
C ALA A 372 25.11 5.31 -7.67
N GLY A 373 24.83 4.05 -8.03
CA GLY A 373 24.28 3.64 -9.32
C GLY A 373 22.78 3.85 -9.47
N GLN A 374 22.07 4.41 -8.50
CA GLN A 374 20.62 4.44 -8.47
C GLN A 374 20.08 5.87 -8.33
N TRP A 375 19.00 6.19 -9.02
CA TRP A 375 18.18 7.37 -8.71
C TRP A 375 16.84 6.95 -8.10
N ILE A 376 16.16 7.90 -7.49
CA ILE A 376 14.83 7.72 -6.90
C ILE A 376 13.86 8.69 -7.59
N LEU A 377 12.80 8.15 -8.19
CA LEU A 377 11.66 8.89 -8.69
C LEU A 377 10.55 8.86 -7.63
N MET A 378 10.15 10.04 -7.19
CA MET A 378 9.14 10.25 -6.16
C MET A 378 7.92 10.94 -6.76
N GLN A 379 6.76 10.31 -6.62
CA GLN A 379 5.47 10.86 -7.03
C GLN A 379 4.93 11.86 -6.00
N PRO A 380 3.94 12.71 -6.37
CA PRO A 380 3.19 13.54 -5.45
C PRO A 380 2.80 12.83 -4.14
N GLY A 381 2.94 13.52 -3.01
CA GLY A 381 2.51 13.01 -1.69
C GLY A 381 3.45 12.00 -1.04
N THR A 382 4.60 11.71 -1.65
CA THR A 382 5.64 10.87 -1.05
C THR A 382 6.68 11.72 -0.32
N SER A 383 7.46 11.11 0.59
CA SER A 383 8.50 11.81 1.35
C SER A 383 9.79 10.99 1.44
N LEU A 384 10.92 11.68 1.43
CA LEU A 384 12.24 11.14 1.74
C LEU A 384 12.61 11.51 3.17
N LEU A 385 13.14 10.56 3.92
CA LEU A 385 13.71 10.75 5.24
C LEU A 385 15.10 10.10 5.29
N PRO A 386 16.20 10.84 5.39
CA PRO A 386 17.52 10.27 5.61
C PRO A 386 17.61 9.58 6.97
N GLU A 387 18.30 8.43 7.03
CA GLU A 387 18.70 7.81 8.30
C GLU A 387 20.11 8.25 8.74
N GLN A 388 20.85 8.87 7.82
CA GLN A 388 22.16 9.49 7.99
C GLN A 388 22.28 10.67 7.03
N PRO A 389 23.20 11.63 7.25
CA PRO A 389 23.41 12.72 6.30
C PRO A 389 23.67 12.20 4.89
N VAL A 390 22.94 12.75 3.91
CA VAL A 390 23.07 12.38 2.50
C VAL A 390 23.19 13.61 1.62
N GLU A 391 23.96 13.46 0.55
CA GLU A 391 24.06 14.46 -0.51
C GLU A 391 23.38 13.95 -1.77
N TYR A 392 22.60 14.80 -2.41
CA TYR A 392 21.92 14.45 -3.66
C TYR A 392 21.59 15.67 -4.51
N LEU A 393 21.42 15.42 -5.80
CA LEU A 393 20.80 16.33 -6.75
C LEU A 393 19.30 16.04 -6.80
N ALA A 394 18.48 17.07 -6.62
CA ALA A 394 17.03 16.99 -6.75
C ALA A 394 16.55 17.79 -7.96
N LEU A 395 15.84 17.13 -8.87
CA LEU A 395 15.15 17.73 -10.00
C LEU A 395 13.64 17.68 -9.77
N LEU A 396 13.00 18.83 -9.78
CA LEU A 396 11.55 18.95 -9.64
C LEU A 396 10.91 19.17 -11.01
N PHE A 397 9.95 18.32 -11.35
CA PHE A 397 9.13 18.42 -12.55
C PHE A 397 7.72 18.82 -12.15
N LEU A 398 7.24 19.97 -12.63
CA LEU A 398 5.87 20.39 -12.46
C LEU A 398 4.97 19.54 -13.36
N ILE A 399 3.89 19.04 -12.77
CA ILE A 399 2.77 18.41 -13.48
C ILE A 399 1.87 19.53 -13.98
N SER A 400 1.90 19.76 -15.28
CA SER A 400 1.05 20.71 -15.97
C SER A 400 -0.36 20.13 -16.00
N SER A 401 -1.16 20.55 -15.02
CA SER A 401 -2.58 20.20 -14.94
C SER A 401 -3.27 20.51 -16.27
N THR A 402 -3.74 19.47 -16.97
CA THR A 402 -5.02 19.54 -17.66
C THR A 402 -6.08 18.99 -16.71
N ASP A 403 -6.48 19.77 -15.71
CA ASP A 403 -7.80 19.68 -15.10
C ASP A 403 -8.73 20.68 -15.79
N PRO A 404 -9.79 20.21 -16.47
CA PRO A 404 -10.96 21.02 -16.77
C PRO A 404 -11.88 21.20 -15.53
N VAL A 405 -11.59 20.57 -14.39
CA VAL A 405 -12.49 20.56 -13.22
C VAL A 405 -12.21 21.74 -12.28
N ARG A 406 -12.36 22.95 -12.81
CA ARG A 406 -12.67 24.19 -12.07
C ARG A 406 -13.54 25.15 -12.89
N ARG A 407 -14.48 24.60 -13.65
CA ARG A 407 -15.67 25.35 -14.10
C ARG A 407 -16.90 24.53 -13.76
N THR A 408 -17.90 25.21 -13.19
CA THR A 408 -19.09 24.71 -12.46
C THR A 408 -18.75 24.33 -11.01
N VAL A 409 -19.26 24.94 -9.94
CA VAL A 409 -20.48 25.75 -9.73
C VAL A 409 -20.19 26.79 -8.64
N VAL A 410 -20.27 28.08 -8.97
CA VAL A 410 -20.93 29.08 -8.12
C VAL A 410 -21.81 29.86 -9.09
N GLY A 411 -23.09 29.48 -9.17
CA GLY A 411 -24.13 30.39 -9.66
C GLY A 411 -24.39 31.47 -8.60
N PRO A 412 -25.16 32.52 -8.91
CA PRO A 412 -26.28 32.58 -9.85
C PRO A 412 -25.94 32.91 -11.30
#